data_AF-A0A359G3F2-F1
#
_entry.id   AF-A0A359G3F2-F1
#
_cell.length_a   1.000
_cell.length_b   1.000
_cell.length_c   1.000
_cell.angle_alpha   90.00
_cell.angle_beta   90.00
_cell.angle_gamma   90.00
#
_symmetry.space_group_name_H-M   'P 1'
#
loop_
_entity.id
_entity.type
_entity.pdbx_description
1 polymer ?
#
loop_
_entity_poly.entity_id
_entity_poly.type
_entity_poly.pdbx_seq_one_letter_code
_entity_poly.pdbx_strand_id
1 'polypeptide(L)'
;MGEATPVTVLGEAVNHDVQTLADTFAPQRDRADELACEAVDDLRRAIGINDKFLLVRDLFGGDAGACDAALAVLDGFDNLDDCMIHIAENYAWNANSDGAKFLMELLERKFA
;
A
#
# COMPACT_ATOMS: atom_id res chain seq x y z
N MET A 1 17.95 -39.95 53.36
CA MET A 1 18.33 -38.57 53.71
C MET A 1 19.16 -38.06 52.54
N GLY A 2 18.50 -37.74 51.43
CA GLY A 2 18.33 -36.34 50.95
C GLY A 2 19.32 -36.17 49.79
N GLU A 3 19.03 -35.64 48.61
CA GLU A 3 17.87 -34.96 48.05
C GLU A 3 17.90 -35.19 46.53
N ALA A 4 16.75 -34.98 45.89
CA ALA A 4 16.56 -35.06 44.45
C ALA A 4 17.31 -33.93 43.72
N THR A 5 17.79 -34.20 42.50
CA THR A 5 17.36 -33.42 41.32
C THR A 5 17.57 -34.25 40.04
N PRO A 6 16.60 -34.20 39.11
CA PRO A 6 16.59 -35.01 37.90
C PRO A 6 17.68 -34.56 36.90
N VAL A 7 18.35 -35.52 36.27
CA VAL A 7 19.09 -35.25 35.03
C VAL A 7 18.04 -34.98 33.95
N THR A 8 17.72 -33.71 33.75
CA THR A 8 16.83 -33.27 32.69
C THR A 8 17.45 -33.65 31.35
N VAL A 9 16.77 -34.55 30.65
CA VAL A 9 16.97 -34.85 29.23
C VAL A 9 16.96 -33.53 28.45
N LEU A 10 18.00 -33.31 27.64
CA LEU A 10 18.08 -32.22 26.68
C LEU A 10 17.11 -32.51 25.52
N GLY A 11 15.84 -32.26 25.78
CA GLY A 11 14.75 -32.46 24.85
C GLY A 11 13.49 -31.78 25.35
N GLU A 12 13.58 -30.50 25.70
CA GLU A 12 12.48 -29.51 25.64
C GLU A 12 12.91 -28.19 26.28
N ALA A 13 13.20 -27.20 25.44
CA ALA A 13 12.95 -25.80 25.77
C ALA A 13 12.83 -25.02 24.47
N VAL A 14 11.59 -24.72 24.08
CA VAL A 14 11.17 -23.40 23.54
C VAL A 14 11.90 -23.00 22.24
N ASN A 15 11.38 -23.35 21.06
CA ASN A 15 10.34 -22.60 20.35
C ASN A 15 10.49 -21.08 20.47
N HIS A 16 10.66 -20.43 19.33
CA HIS A 16 10.44 -18.99 19.11
C HIS A 16 11.60 -18.03 19.44
N ASP A 17 12.60 -18.00 18.55
CA ASP A 17 13.17 -16.72 18.13
C ASP A 17 13.50 -16.77 16.63
N VAL A 18 12.49 -17.09 15.82
CA VAL A 18 12.41 -16.40 14.54
C VAL A 18 11.63 -15.15 14.88
N GLN A 19 12.34 -14.04 15.08
CA GLN A 19 11.73 -12.73 14.96
C GLN A 19 11.21 -12.60 13.52
N THR A 20 10.01 -13.14 13.31
CA THR A 20 9.21 -12.80 12.15
C THR A 20 8.90 -11.32 12.27
N LEU A 21 8.94 -10.61 11.14
CA LEU A 21 8.72 -9.17 11.01
C LEU A 21 7.25 -8.78 11.27
N ALA A 22 6.60 -9.42 12.23
CA ALA A 22 5.22 -9.21 12.61
C ALA A 22 5.09 -8.15 13.73
N ASP A 23 6.19 -7.75 14.37
CA ASP A 23 6.19 -6.80 15.49
C ASP A 23 6.56 -5.37 15.04
N THR A 24 5.90 -4.85 14.00
CA THR A 24 5.75 -3.39 13.79
C THR A 24 4.45 -3.10 13.04
N PHE A 25 3.36 -3.80 13.38
CA PHE A 25 2.03 -3.37 13.01
C PHE A 25 1.38 -2.79 14.26
N ALA A 26 1.60 -1.48 14.44
CA ALA A 26 1.00 -0.70 15.51
C ALA A 26 -0.53 -0.88 15.53
N PRO A 27 -1.16 -0.99 16.71
CA PRO A 27 -2.58 -1.17 16.82
C PRO A 27 -3.33 0.16 16.60
N GLN A 28 -4.17 0.13 15.57
CA GLN A 28 -5.60 0.42 15.66
C GLN A 28 -6.08 1.89 15.72
N ARG A 29 -6.67 2.28 14.57
CA ARG A 29 -7.99 2.91 14.36
C ARG A 29 -8.39 4.06 15.28
N ASP A 30 -8.50 5.25 14.69
CA ASP A 30 -9.55 6.22 15.04
C ASP A 30 -9.81 7.20 13.87
N ARG A 31 -10.31 6.71 12.72
CA ARG A 31 -10.94 7.49 11.61
C ARG A 31 -11.79 6.58 10.69
N ALA A 32 -12.43 5.56 11.24
CA ALA A 32 -13.23 4.60 10.45
C ALA A 32 -14.74 4.88 10.52
N ASP A 33 -15.16 5.97 11.16
CA ASP A 33 -16.58 6.27 11.47
C ASP A 33 -16.97 7.62 10.84
N GLU A 34 -16.84 7.76 9.51
CA GLU A 34 -17.54 8.84 8.79
C GLU A 34 -17.83 8.54 7.30
N LEU A 35 -17.18 7.55 6.67
CA LEU A 35 -17.49 7.21 5.27
C LEU A 35 -18.43 6.01 5.17
N ALA A 36 -19.67 6.22 5.60
CA ALA A 36 -20.79 5.40 5.17
C ALA A 36 -21.33 5.97 3.85
N CYS A 37 -21.22 5.15 2.79
CA CYS A 37 -21.76 5.32 1.44
C CYS A 37 -21.03 6.31 0.51
N GLU A 38 -20.82 5.82 -0.73
CA GLU A 38 -20.95 6.55 -2.00
C GLU A 38 -19.66 6.62 -2.86
N ALA A 39 -19.80 6.18 -4.12
CA ALA A 39 -18.81 6.18 -5.20
C ALA A 39 -17.51 5.37 -4.98
N VAL A 40 -16.78 5.10 -6.07
CA VAL A 40 -15.42 4.53 -6.01
C VAL A 40 -14.50 5.67 -5.55
N ASP A 41 -14.58 6.03 -4.26
CA ASP A 41 -13.97 7.26 -3.72
C ASP A 41 -12.45 7.17 -3.68
N ASP A 42 -11.89 5.97 -3.41
CA ASP A 42 -10.45 5.74 -3.29
C ASP A 42 -9.83 5.06 -4.53
N LEU A 43 -9.02 5.79 -5.30
CA LEU A 43 -8.16 5.24 -6.37
C LEU A 43 -7.31 4.06 -5.84
N ARG A 44 -6.84 4.18 -4.60
CA ARG A 44 -6.05 3.15 -3.88
C ARG A 44 -6.79 1.84 -3.68
N ARG A 45 -8.12 1.86 -3.61
CA ARG A 45 -8.95 0.66 -3.41
C ARG A 45 -9.26 -0.05 -4.72
N ALA A 46 -9.25 0.69 -5.83
CA ALA A 46 -9.41 0.15 -7.16
C ALA A 46 -8.10 -0.46 -7.72
N ILE A 47 -6.94 -0.06 -7.17
CA ILE A 47 -5.61 -0.59 -7.53
C ILE A 47 -5.33 -1.88 -6.75
N GLY A 48 -5.22 -3.01 -7.46
CA GLY A 48 -4.77 -4.27 -6.86
C GLY A 48 -3.30 -4.21 -6.43
N ILE A 49 -2.89 -5.12 -5.53
CA ILE A 49 -1.49 -5.20 -5.06
C ILE A 49 -0.52 -5.35 -6.25
N ASN A 50 -0.89 -6.15 -7.24
CA ASN A 50 -0.09 -6.38 -8.45
C ASN A 50 0.07 -5.09 -9.28
N ASP A 51 -1.01 -4.34 -9.45
CA ASP A 51 -1.03 -3.11 -10.23
C ASP A 51 -0.29 -1.99 -9.50
N LYS A 52 -0.39 -1.94 -8.17
CA LYS A 52 0.43 -1.04 -7.35
C LYS A 52 1.92 -1.32 -7.56
N PHE A 53 2.34 -2.58 -7.57
CA PHE A 53 3.74 -2.93 -7.86
C PHE A 53 4.17 -2.48 -9.26
N LEU A 54 3.29 -2.60 -10.26
CA LEU A 54 3.54 -2.08 -11.61
C LEU A 54 3.75 -0.56 -11.58
N LEU A 55 2.82 0.19 -10.99
CA LEU A 55 2.88 1.65 -10.88
C LEU A 55 4.15 2.11 -10.15
N VAL A 56 4.45 1.51 -9.00
CA VAL A 56 5.63 1.83 -8.20
C VAL A 56 6.92 1.63 -9.01
N ARG A 57 7.06 0.49 -9.68
CA ARG A 57 8.25 0.17 -10.47
C ARG A 57 8.39 1.08 -11.68
N ASP A 58 7.29 1.33 -12.37
CA ASP A 58 7.28 1.91 -13.72
C ASP A 58 7.21 3.44 -13.70
N LEU A 59 6.45 4.02 -12.76
CA LEU A 59 6.23 5.46 -12.64
C LEU A 59 7.07 6.12 -11.54
N PHE A 60 7.37 5.38 -10.47
CA PHE A 60 8.06 5.90 -9.28
C PHE A 60 9.44 5.28 -9.05
N GLY A 61 9.95 4.49 -10.00
CA GLY A 61 11.30 3.91 -9.93
C GLY A 61 11.53 2.96 -8.74
N GLY A 62 10.47 2.37 -8.19
CA GLY A 62 10.52 1.50 -7.01
C GLY A 62 10.11 2.18 -5.71
N ASP A 63 9.80 3.48 -5.72
CA ASP A 63 9.39 4.19 -4.50
C ASP A 63 7.88 4.04 -4.22
N ALA A 64 7.57 3.12 -3.31
CA ALA A 64 6.18 2.84 -2.90
C ALA A 64 5.54 3.98 -2.11
N GLY A 65 6.34 4.80 -1.40
CA GLY A 65 5.86 5.93 -0.63
C GLY A 65 5.43 7.09 -1.52
N ALA A 66 6.24 7.42 -2.53
CA ALA A 66 5.94 8.40 -3.56
C ALA A 66 4.69 7.99 -4.36
N CYS A 67 4.54 6.71 -4.66
CA CYS A 67 3.33 6.21 -5.31
C CYS A 67 2.09 6.41 -4.44
N ASP A 68 2.14 6.09 -3.14
CA ASP A 68 0.97 6.26 -2.26
C ASP A 68 0.61 7.75 -2.09
N ALA A 69 1.62 8.60 -1.93
CA ALA A 69 1.45 10.05 -1.84
C ALA A 69 0.84 10.63 -3.13
N ALA A 70 1.36 10.23 -4.29
CA ALA A 70 0.81 10.63 -5.57
C ALA A 70 -0.63 10.18 -5.72
N LEU A 71 -0.93 8.90 -5.44
CA LEU A 71 -2.28 8.38 -5.49
C LEU A 71 -3.22 9.17 -4.57
N ALA A 72 -2.81 9.52 -3.35
CA ALA A 72 -3.61 10.35 -2.44
C ALA A 72 -3.86 11.77 -2.98
N VAL A 73 -2.90 12.36 -3.69
CA VAL A 73 -3.06 13.67 -4.34
C VAL A 73 -4.02 13.56 -5.52
N LEU A 74 -3.83 12.56 -6.39
CA LEU A 74 -4.69 12.30 -7.55
C LEU A 74 -6.13 11.97 -7.14
N ASP A 75 -6.28 11.32 -5.98
CA ASP A 75 -7.58 10.98 -5.41
C ASP A 75 -8.37 12.21 -4.94
N GLY A 76 -7.67 13.27 -4.51
CA GLY A 76 -8.28 14.51 -4.03
C GLY A 76 -8.73 15.49 -5.11
N PHE A 77 -8.58 15.15 -6.40
CA PHE A 77 -9.13 15.97 -7.49
C PHE A 77 -10.60 15.65 -7.76
N ASP A 78 -11.37 16.69 -8.07
CA ASP A 78 -12.78 16.58 -8.48
C ASP A 78 -12.97 16.30 -9.98
N ASN A 79 -11.98 16.65 -10.82
CA ASN A 79 -12.07 16.52 -12.28
C ASN A 79 -10.83 15.85 -12.89
N LEU A 80 -11.04 15.11 -13.97
CA LEU A 80 -9.97 14.48 -14.74
C LEU A 80 -8.99 15.50 -15.32
N ASP A 81 -9.49 16.62 -15.87
CA ASP A 81 -8.64 17.67 -16.47
C ASP A 81 -7.63 18.26 -15.48
N ASP A 82 -8.06 18.63 -14.27
CA ASP A 82 -7.18 19.17 -13.22
C ASP A 82 -6.14 18.14 -12.78
N CYS A 83 -6.57 16.88 -12.63
CA CYS A 83 -5.70 15.75 -12.31
C CYS A 83 -4.63 15.53 -13.40
N MET A 84 -5.03 15.60 -14.66
CA MET A 84 -4.16 15.46 -15.83
C MET A 84 -3.12 16.59 -15.95
N ILE A 85 -3.54 17.84 -15.71
CA ILE A 85 -2.64 18.99 -15.67
C ILE A 85 -1.62 18.79 -14.55
N HIS A 86 -2.07 18.42 -13.35
CA HIS A 86 -1.18 18.14 -12.22
C HIS A 86 -0.17 17.04 -12.55
N ILE A 87 -0.59 15.98 -13.23
CA ILE A 87 0.31 14.90 -13.65
C ILE A 87 1.37 15.42 -14.60
N ALA A 88 0.98 16.17 -15.63
CA ALA A 88 1.91 16.72 -16.61
C ALA A 88 2.92 17.72 -16.00
N GLU A 89 2.52 18.45 -14.96
CA GLU A 89 3.38 19.43 -14.29
C GLU A 89 4.31 18.81 -13.23
N ASN A 90 3.84 17.79 -12.50
CA ASN A 90 4.53 17.24 -11.33
C ASN A 90 5.24 15.92 -11.61
N TYR A 91 4.79 15.18 -12.64
CA TYR A 91 5.34 13.87 -12.97
C TYR A 91 5.82 13.81 -14.42
N ALA A 92 7.12 13.54 -14.58
CA ALA A 92 7.73 13.29 -15.89
C ALA A 92 7.53 11.83 -16.34
N TRP A 93 6.31 11.29 -16.17
CA TRP A 93 6.00 9.90 -16.53
C TRP A 93 6.00 9.71 -18.04
N ASN A 94 6.41 8.51 -18.46
CA ASN A 94 6.33 8.13 -19.86
C ASN A 94 4.91 7.66 -20.18
N ALA A 95 4.12 8.47 -20.89
CA ALA A 95 2.75 8.13 -21.28
C ALA A 95 2.63 6.82 -22.11
N ASN A 96 3.73 6.33 -22.69
CA ASN A 96 3.73 5.06 -23.42
C ASN A 96 3.99 3.84 -22.52
N SER A 97 4.32 4.05 -21.23
CA SER A 97 4.59 2.96 -20.29
C SER A 97 3.30 2.27 -19.86
N ASP A 98 3.40 0.99 -19.52
CA ASP A 98 2.25 0.19 -19.10
C ASP A 98 1.64 0.73 -17.80
N GLY A 99 2.48 1.23 -16.88
CA GLY A 99 2.00 1.86 -15.65
C GLY A 99 1.22 3.15 -15.92
N ALA A 100 1.68 3.99 -16.85
CA ALA A 100 1.03 5.26 -17.17
C ALA A 100 -0.33 5.02 -17.84
N LYS A 101 -0.41 4.09 -18.79
CA LYS A 101 -1.65 3.69 -19.46
C LYS A 101 -2.67 3.15 -18.48
N PHE A 102 -2.25 2.23 -17.61
CA PHE A 102 -3.12 1.68 -16.58
C PHE A 102 -3.66 2.77 -15.63
N LEU A 103 -2.79 3.69 -15.18
CA LEU A 103 -3.22 4.79 -14.33
C LEU A 103 -4.22 5.71 -15.04
N MET A 104 -4.01 5.98 -16.33
CA MET A 104 -4.92 6.77 -17.16
C MET A 104 -6.30 6.12 -17.26
N GLU A 105 -6.36 4.82 -17.61
CA GLU A 105 -7.62 4.08 -17.70
C GLU A 105 -8.37 4.08 -16.37
N LEU A 106 -7.63 4.00 -15.25
CA LEU A 106 -8.21 4.04 -13.92
C LEU A 106 -8.78 5.42 -13.57
N LEU A 107 -8.06 6.50 -13.91
CA LEU A 107 -8.52 7.86 -13.72
C LEU A 107 -9.77 8.13 -14.58
N GLU A 108 -9.75 7.75 -15.86
CA GLU A 108 -10.91 7.86 -16.74
C GLU A 108 -12.13 7.12 -16.16
N ARG A 109 -11.94 5.92 -15.60
CA ARG A 109 -13.03 5.17 -14.95
C ARG A 109 -13.56 5.81 -13.67
N LYS A 110 -12.71 6.54 -12.92
CA LYS A 110 -13.13 7.25 -11.70
C LYS A 110 -13.97 8.49 -12.03
N PHE A 111 -13.58 9.23 -13.08
CA PHE A 111 -14.16 10.54 -13.43
C PHE A 111 -15.23 10.50 -14.54
N ALA A 112 -15.51 9.34 -15.16
CA ALA A 112 -16.55 9.14 -16.17
C ALA A 112 -17.92 8.83 -15.56
#